data_AF-X8DLP6-F1
#
_entry.id   AF-X8DLP6-F1
#
_cell.length_a   1.000
_cell.length_b   1.000
_cell.length_c   1.000
_cell.angle_alpha   90.00
_cell.angle_beta   90.00
_cell.angle_gamma   90.00
#
_symmetry.space_group_name_H-M   'P 1'
#
loop_
_entity.id
_entity.type
_entity.pdbx_description
1 polymer ?
#
loop_
_entity_poly.entity_id
_entity_poly.type
_entity_poly.pdbx_seq_one_letter_code
_entity_poly.pdbx_strand_id
1 'polypeptide(L)'
;MARIVADDPNLSSDQWFAFTPPRVPVLQTLQQLIGSHIPVLMDIATAANFPCQRPFSEHLGVAELPQYRILPDHKQTASSSNLWESAEDGGPFLFTQALLRTSTIPTYLRGDWYRDWGSVEKYYRLVPADQAPDAVIDQGVATVYGWSRQGPIRALP
;
A
#
# COMPACT_ATOMS: atom_id res chain seq x y z
N MET A 1 6.30 -25.64 -27.69
CA MET A 1 4.86 -25.36 -27.46
C MET A 1 4.53 -25.78 -26.03
N ALA A 2 3.66 -25.04 -25.33
CA ALA A 2 3.18 -25.40 -24.01
C ALA A 2 1.64 -25.48 -24.02
N ARG A 3 1.06 -26.35 -23.19
CA ARG A 3 -0.39 -26.45 -22.96
C ARG A 3 -0.66 -26.77 -21.49
N ILE A 4 -1.77 -26.28 -20.97
CA ILE A 4 -2.27 -26.66 -19.64
C ILE A 4 -3.11 -27.93 -19.81
N VAL A 5 -2.85 -28.94 -18.96
CA VAL A 5 -3.68 -30.14 -18.81
C VAL A 5 -4.05 -30.19 -17.34
N ALA A 6 -5.33 -30.05 -17.04
CA ALA A 6 -5.84 -30.03 -15.68
C ALA A 6 -7.12 -30.89 -15.61
N ASP A 7 -7.26 -31.65 -14.54
CA ASP A 7 -8.36 -32.58 -14.29
C ASP A 7 -8.65 -32.58 -12.79
N ASP A 8 -9.91 -32.44 -12.42
CA ASP A 8 -10.38 -32.49 -11.03
C ASP A 8 -11.43 -33.60 -10.89
N PRO A 9 -11.04 -34.80 -10.43
CA PRO A 9 -11.97 -35.90 -10.23
C PRO A 9 -12.74 -35.80 -8.91
N ASN A 10 -12.46 -34.80 -8.07
CA ASN A 10 -13.10 -34.65 -6.77
C ASN A 10 -14.52 -34.10 -6.93
N LEU A 11 -15.46 -34.60 -6.11
CA LEU A 11 -16.87 -34.19 -6.14
C LEU A 11 -17.24 -33.26 -4.96
N SER A 12 -16.29 -32.97 -4.08
CA SER A 12 -16.50 -32.08 -2.93
C SER A 12 -16.69 -30.63 -3.41
N SER A 13 -17.64 -29.91 -2.81
CA SER A 13 -18.01 -28.55 -3.24
C SER A 13 -16.92 -27.49 -3.06
N ASP A 14 -15.94 -27.75 -2.20
CA ASP A 14 -14.80 -26.87 -1.91
C ASP A 14 -13.55 -27.20 -2.73
N GLN A 15 -13.57 -28.30 -3.49
CA GLN A 15 -12.47 -28.73 -4.35
C GLN A 15 -12.77 -28.29 -5.77
N TRP A 16 -12.17 -27.18 -6.15
CA TRP A 16 -12.23 -26.65 -7.51
C TRP A 16 -11.01 -25.77 -7.76
N PHE A 17 -10.67 -25.56 -9.03
CA PHE A 17 -9.69 -24.56 -9.42
C PHE A 17 -10.07 -23.90 -10.75
N ALA A 18 -9.55 -22.72 -10.97
CA ALA A 18 -9.61 -22.02 -12.26
C ALA A 18 -8.21 -21.63 -12.69
N PHE A 19 -7.97 -21.57 -13.99
CA PHE A 19 -6.69 -21.15 -14.55
C PHE A 19 -6.90 -20.15 -15.69
N THR A 20 -5.84 -19.42 -15.98
CA THR A 20 -5.77 -18.49 -17.11
C THR A 20 -4.73 -19.01 -18.12
N PRO A 21 -4.79 -18.58 -19.40
CA PRO A 21 -3.75 -18.95 -20.37
C PRO A 21 -2.34 -18.61 -19.88
N PRO A 22 -1.32 -19.44 -20.18
CA PRO A 22 0.04 -19.19 -19.73
C PRO A 22 0.58 -17.93 -20.40
N ARG A 23 1.36 -17.15 -19.65
CA ARG A 23 2.08 -15.96 -20.14
C ARG A 23 3.54 -16.03 -19.72
N VAL A 24 4.43 -15.57 -20.59
CA VAL A 24 5.84 -15.33 -20.26
C VAL A 24 5.96 -13.83 -19.94
N PRO A 25 6.03 -13.43 -18.65
CA PRO A 25 6.02 -12.02 -18.29
C PRO A 25 7.33 -11.35 -18.71
N VAL A 26 7.22 -10.12 -19.23
CA VAL A 26 8.37 -9.23 -19.33
C VAL A 26 8.56 -8.59 -17.96
N LEU A 27 9.70 -8.86 -17.33
CA LEU A 27 9.98 -8.40 -15.97
C LEU A 27 10.81 -7.12 -16.00
N GLN A 28 10.49 -6.21 -15.09
CA GLN A 28 11.24 -5.00 -14.78
C GLN A 28 11.55 -5.00 -13.27
N THR A 29 12.68 -4.44 -12.85
CA THR A 29 13.00 -4.39 -11.40
C THR A 29 12.13 -3.36 -10.69
N LEU A 30 11.86 -3.59 -9.40
CA LEU A 30 11.03 -2.68 -8.62
C LEU A 30 11.63 -1.26 -8.55
N GLN A 31 12.96 -1.15 -8.48
CA GLN A 31 13.65 0.14 -8.51
C GLN A 31 13.42 0.89 -9.82
N GLN A 32 13.35 0.21 -10.97
CA GLN A 32 13.06 0.87 -12.24
C GLN A 32 11.58 1.23 -12.37
N LEU A 33 10.67 0.49 -11.73
CA LEU A 33 9.24 0.73 -11.75
C LEU A 33 8.82 1.91 -10.85
N ILE A 34 9.28 1.91 -9.60
CA ILE A 34 8.89 2.89 -8.57
C ILE A 34 9.90 4.05 -8.49
N GLY A 35 11.19 3.77 -8.69
CA GLY A 35 12.25 4.76 -8.50
C GLY A 35 12.42 5.16 -7.04
N SER A 36 12.86 6.40 -6.84
CA SER A 36 13.24 6.98 -5.54
C SER A 36 12.53 8.28 -5.20
N HIS A 37 11.59 8.73 -6.05
CA HIS A 37 10.88 10.01 -5.87
C HIS A 37 9.38 9.84 -5.67
N ILE A 38 8.80 8.78 -6.26
CA ILE A 38 7.38 8.48 -6.10
C ILE A 38 7.09 8.19 -4.61
N PRO A 39 6.08 8.81 -4.01
CA PRO A 39 5.71 8.54 -2.62
C PRO A 39 5.15 7.12 -2.47
N VAL A 40 5.69 6.38 -1.51
CA VAL A 40 5.31 4.99 -1.22
C VAL A 40 4.84 4.88 0.22
N LEU A 41 3.79 4.08 0.46
CA LEU A 41 3.47 3.57 1.79
C LEU A 41 4.24 2.26 2.00
N MET A 42 5.33 2.29 2.77
CA MET A 42 6.06 1.08 3.14
C MET A 42 5.58 0.63 4.51
N ASP A 43 5.03 -0.57 4.60
CA ASP A 43 4.63 -1.16 5.86
C ASP A 43 5.86 -1.32 6.79
N ILE A 44 5.62 -1.33 8.10
CA ILE A 44 6.67 -1.36 9.14
C ILE A 44 7.76 -2.41 8.86
N ALA A 45 7.36 -3.62 8.49
CA ALA A 45 8.27 -4.75 8.29
C ALA A 45 9.15 -4.61 7.04
N THR A 46 8.69 -3.91 6.00
CA THR A 46 9.40 -3.81 4.71
C THR A 46 10.25 -2.55 4.61
N ALA A 47 9.98 -1.51 5.41
CA ALA A 47 10.60 -0.21 5.31
C ALA A 47 12.14 -0.22 5.35
N ALA A 48 12.76 -1.10 6.15
CA ALA A 48 14.21 -1.20 6.25
C ALA A 48 14.87 -1.82 4.99
N ASN A 49 14.14 -2.63 4.23
CA ASN A 49 14.64 -3.31 3.04
C ASN A 49 14.60 -2.44 1.78
N PHE A 50 13.85 -1.35 1.81
CA PHE A 50 13.65 -0.42 0.68
C PHE A 50 14.19 0.98 0.99
N PRO A 51 15.49 1.15 1.30
CA PRO A 51 16.05 2.41 1.79
C PRO A 51 16.08 3.54 0.74
N CYS A 52 15.94 3.19 -0.55
CA CYS A 52 15.97 4.15 -1.65
C CYS A 52 14.58 4.69 -2.02
N GLN A 53 13.51 4.01 -1.60
CA GLN A 53 12.14 4.46 -1.83
C GLN A 53 11.81 5.57 -0.83
N ARG A 54 11.18 6.63 -1.30
CA ARG A 54 10.78 7.74 -0.44
C ARG A 54 9.39 7.47 0.15
N PRO A 55 9.22 7.48 1.49
CA PRO A 55 7.89 7.47 2.07
C PRO A 55 7.12 8.74 1.69
N PHE A 56 5.79 8.66 1.65
CA PHE A 56 4.98 9.87 1.53
C PHE A 56 5.26 10.81 2.74
N SER A 57 5.17 12.12 2.52
CA SER A 57 5.44 13.10 3.58
C SER A 57 4.16 13.65 4.20
N GLU A 58 4.25 14.03 5.47
CA GLU A 58 3.21 14.79 6.16
C GLU A 58 3.77 16.17 6.53
N HIS A 59 3.10 17.24 6.10
CA HIS A 59 3.54 18.62 6.33
C HIS A 59 2.34 19.50 6.63
N LEU A 60 2.44 20.34 7.67
CA LEU A 60 1.35 21.21 8.16
C LEU A 60 0.05 20.44 8.49
N GLY A 61 0.14 19.19 8.92
CA GLY A 61 -1.02 18.35 9.26
C GLY A 61 -1.75 17.76 8.04
N VAL A 62 -1.16 17.85 6.84
CA VAL A 62 -1.69 17.28 5.60
C VAL A 62 -0.71 16.25 5.04
N ALA A 63 -1.22 15.08 4.65
CA ALA A 63 -0.43 13.99 4.07
C ALA A 63 -0.42 14.07 2.53
N GLU A 64 0.75 13.79 1.93
CA GLU A 64 0.87 13.49 0.50
C GLU A 64 0.27 12.10 0.22
N LEU A 65 -0.56 11.98 -0.83
CA LEU A 65 -1.14 10.68 -1.19
C LEU A 65 -0.08 9.75 -1.83
N PRO A 66 0.15 8.54 -1.27
CA PRO A 66 1.07 7.57 -1.85
C PRO A 66 0.53 7.00 -3.16
N GLN A 67 1.42 6.59 -4.06
CA GLN A 67 1.06 5.94 -5.34
C GLN A 67 1.24 4.43 -5.31
N TYR A 68 2.04 3.92 -4.38
CA TYR A 68 2.30 2.50 -4.20
C TYR A 68 2.30 2.15 -2.72
N ARG A 69 2.04 0.87 -2.43
CA ARG A 69 2.25 0.27 -1.11
C ARG A 69 3.15 -0.97 -1.23
N ILE A 70 4.07 -1.16 -0.30
CA ILE A 70 4.95 -2.33 -0.21
C ILE A 70 4.63 -3.09 1.08
N LEU A 71 4.07 -4.28 0.93
CA LEU A 71 3.57 -5.12 2.02
C LEU A 71 4.55 -6.28 2.30
N PRO A 72 4.63 -6.77 3.54
CA PRO A 72 5.34 -8.00 3.86
C PRO A 72 4.55 -9.23 3.38
N ASP A 73 5.00 -10.43 3.74
CA ASP A 73 4.31 -11.69 3.42
C ASP A 73 2.88 -11.73 3.99
N HIS A 74 2.06 -12.63 3.44
CA HIS A 74 0.63 -12.69 3.74
C HIS A 74 0.33 -12.83 5.24
N LYS A 75 1.11 -13.62 6.00
CA LYS A 75 0.85 -13.82 7.44
C LYS A 75 1.21 -12.55 8.22
N GLN A 76 2.34 -11.93 7.90
CA GLN A 76 2.77 -10.71 8.56
C GLN A 76 1.80 -9.55 8.29
N THR A 77 1.31 -9.40 7.05
CA THR A 77 0.32 -8.37 6.71
C THR A 77 -0.97 -8.55 7.50
N ALA A 78 -1.51 -9.77 7.55
CA ALA A 78 -2.79 -10.06 8.21
C ALA A 78 -2.73 -9.88 9.74
N SER A 79 -1.60 -10.22 10.35
CA SER A 79 -1.45 -10.21 11.82
C SER A 79 -0.85 -8.94 12.39
N SER A 80 -0.18 -8.12 11.58
CA SER A 80 0.52 -6.92 12.04
C SER A 80 0.09 -5.67 11.26
N SER A 81 0.47 -5.54 9.99
CA SER A 81 0.28 -4.30 9.23
C SER A 81 -1.18 -3.82 9.22
N ASN A 82 -2.12 -4.73 8.94
CA ASN A 82 -3.52 -4.36 8.81
C ASN A 82 -4.18 -3.90 10.11
N LEU A 83 -3.68 -4.38 11.26
CA LEU A 83 -4.19 -4.03 12.57
C LEU A 83 -3.50 -2.77 13.09
N TRP A 84 -2.18 -2.69 12.98
CA TRP A 84 -1.41 -1.57 13.52
C TRP A 84 -1.66 -0.25 12.78
N GLU A 85 -1.80 -0.31 11.45
CA GLU A 85 -1.98 0.88 10.61
C GLU A 85 -3.47 1.19 10.33
N SER A 86 -4.38 0.59 11.11
CA SER A 86 -5.82 0.68 10.91
C SER A 86 -6.33 2.13 10.96
N ALA A 87 -7.43 2.40 10.25
CA ALA A 87 -8.08 3.70 10.30
C ALA A 87 -8.64 4.01 11.70
N GLU A 88 -9.12 2.98 12.42
CA GLU A 88 -9.71 3.10 13.76
C GLU A 88 -8.66 3.48 14.81
N ASP A 89 -7.40 3.05 14.62
CA ASP A 89 -6.27 3.35 15.49
C ASP A 89 -5.48 4.61 15.06
N GLY A 90 -5.95 5.32 14.02
CA GLY A 90 -5.36 6.57 13.54
C GLY A 90 -4.16 6.39 12.60
N GLY A 91 -3.97 5.19 12.05
CA GLY A 91 -2.94 4.90 11.07
C GLY A 91 -3.21 5.52 9.68
N PRO A 92 -2.26 5.37 8.74
CA PRO A 92 -2.34 5.94 7.39
C PRO A 92 -3.54 5.41 6.57
N PHE A 93 -4.20 4.34 7.01
CA PHE A 93 -5.43 3.87 6.38
C PHE A 93 -6.58 4.86 6.50
N LEU A 94 -6.56 5.74 7.50
CA LEU A 94 -7.59 6.75 7.73
C LEU A 94 -7.90 7.58 6.47
N PHE A 95 -6.87 7.95 5.70
CA PHE A 95 -7.05 8.71 4.45
C PHE A 95 -6.81 7.87 3.20
N THR A 96 -5.94 6.85 3.24
CA THR A 96 -5.66 6.05 2.04
C THR A 96 -6.85 5.17 1.64
N GLN A 97 -7.59 4.58 2.58
CA GLN A 97 -8.79 3.78 2.26
C GLN A 97 -9.97 4.63 1.78
N ALA A 98 -10.09 5.86 2.29
CA ALA A 98 -11.18 6.77 1.94
C ALA A 98 -10.97 7.45 0.57
N LEU A 99 -9.72 7.64 0.14
CA LEU A 99 -9.37 8.44 -1.04
C LEU A 99 -8.78 7.62 -2.20
N LEU A 100 -8.27 6.41 -1.94
CA LEU A 100 -7.56 5.60 -2.92
C LEU A 100 -8.20 4.21 -3.07
N ARG A 101 -8.16 3.68 -4.30
CA ARG A 101 -8.41 2.28 -4.60
C ARG A 101 -7.09 1.56 -4.87
N THR A 102 -6.97 0.34 -4.36
CA THR A 102 -5.77 -0.51 -4.56
C THR A 102 -5.90 -1.48 -5.75
N SER A 103 -4.76 -1.90 -6.29
CA SER A 103 -4.62 -2.99 -7.25
C SER A 103 -3.28 -3.68 -7.06
N THR A 104 -3.28 -5.01 -6.98
CA THR A 104 -2.07 -5.81 -6.76
C THR A 104 -1.23 -5.94 -8.03
N ILE A 105 0.08 -5.77 -7.88
CA ILE A 105 1.08 -6.02 -8.92
C ILE A 105 1.71 -7.40 -8.67
N PRO A 106 1.71 -8.32 -9.68
CA PRO A 106 2.40 -9.60 -9.55
C PRO A 106 3.91 -9.37 -9.51
N THR A 107 4.55 -9.75 -8.41
CA THR A 107 5.99 -9.56 -8.18
C THR A 107 6.67 -10.88 -7.82
N TYR A 108 7.98 -10.94 -8.06
CA TYR A 108 8.78 -12.16 -7.87
C TYR A 108 10.14 -11.81 -7.28
N LEU A 109 10.67 -12.69 -6.44
CA LEU A 109 12.03 -12.58 -5.93
C LEU A 109 13.02 -13.24 -6.91
N ARG A 110 14.07 -12.50 -7.30
CA ARG A 110 15.05 -12.98 -8.27
C ARG A 110 15.79 -14.20 -7.73
N GLY A 111 15.67 -15.33 -8.43
CA GLY A 111 16.40 -16.56 -8.11
C GLY A 111 15.79 -17.42 -7.00
N ASP A 112 14.74 -16.96 -6.33
CA ASP A 112 14.01 -17.71 -5.30
C ASP A 112 12.50 -17.69 -5.59
N TRP A 113 12.06 -18.61 -6.46
CA TRP A 113 10.69 -18.68 -6.97
C TRP A 113 9.66 -19.22 -5.96
N TYR A 114 10.12 -19.78 -4.84
CA TYR A 114 9.27 -20.35 -3.80
C TYR A 114 9.03 -19.39 -2.63
N ARG A 115 9.62 -18.20 -2.67
CA ARG A 115 9.54 -17.21 -1.59
C ARG A 115 8.33 -16.30 -1.75
N ASP A 116 7.43 -16.34 -0.76
CA ASP A 116 6.54 -15.22 -0.48
C ASP A 116 7.35 -14.14 0.25
N TRP A 117 7.81 -13.14 -0.50
CA TRP A 117 8.56 -12.00 0.04
C TRP A 117 7.63 -10.86 0.49
N GLY A 118 6.34 -10.96 0.12
CA GLY A 118 5.36 -9.90 0.21
C GLY A 118 4.79 -9.48 -1.14
N SER A 119 4.20 -8.30 -1.18
CA SER A 119 3.49 -7.82 -2.37
C SER A 119 3.61 -6.32 -2.57
N VAL A 120 3.30 -5.89 -3.79
CA VAL A 120 3.25 -4.47 -4.15
C VAL A 120 1.87 -4.16 -4.65
N GLU A 121 1.31 -3.09 -4.12
CA GLU A 121 0.03 -2.54 -4.56
C GLU A 121 0.24 -1.18 -5.22
N LYS A 122 -0.57 -0.89 -6.24
CA LYS A 122 -0.68 0.42 -6.86
C LYS A 122 -1.96 1.09 -6.41
N TYR A 123 -1.85 2.33 -5.98
CA TYR A 123 -2.98 3.17 -5.65
C TYR A 123 -3.48 3.97 -6.85
N TYR A 124 -4.79 4.13 -6.90
CA TYR A 124 -5.50 4.99 -7.84
C TYR A 124 -6.40 5.92 -7.04
N ARG A 125 -6.34 7.24 -7.29
CA ARG A 125 -7.27 8.18 -6.66
C ARG A 125 -8.71 7.85 -7.06
N LEU A 126 -9.64 7.88 -6.11
CA LEU A 126 -11.07 7.71 -6.37
C LEU A 126 -11.62 8.88 -7.18
N VAL A 127 -11.21 10.10 -6.85
CA VAL A 127 -11.48 11.31 -7.63
C VAL A 127 -10.17 11.76 -8.29
N PRO A 128 -10.15 11.87 -9.63
CA PRO A 128 -8.98 12.37 -10.37
C PRO A 128 -8.53 13.77 -9.92
N ALA A 129 -7.22 14.01 -9.96
CA ALA A 129 -6.59 15.23 -9.44
C ALA A 129 -6.91 16.49 -10.26
N ASP A 130 -7.31 16.35 -11.52
CA ASP A 130 -7.78 17.44 -12.37
C ASP A 130 -9.15 17.98 -11.92
N GLN A 131 -9.97 17.15 -11.27
CA GLN A 131 -11.24 17.55 -10.69
C GLN A 131 -11.12 17.93 -9.21
N ALA A 132 -10.25 17.24 -8.47
CA ALA A 132 -9.97 17.49 -7.06
C ALA A 132 -8.45 17.65 -6.84
N PRO A 133 -7.89 18.85 -7.11
CA PRO A 133 -6.48 19.12 -6.91
C PRO A 133 -6.13 19.25 -5.43
N ASP A 134 -4.83 19.21 -5.15
CA ASP A 134 -4.32 19.40 -3.80
C ASP A 134 -4.60 20.85 -3.32
N ALA A 135 -4.92 21.02 -2.03
CA ALA A 135 -5.33 22.32 -1.49
C ALA A 135 -4.14 23.28 -1.31
N VAL A 136 -4.39 24.58 -1.52
CA VAL A 136 -3.47 25.65 -1.13
C VAL A 136 -3.66 25.93 0.36
N ILE A 137 -2.61 25.75 1.15
CA ILE A 137 -2.67 25.89 2.62
C ILE A 137 -2.17 27.28 3.02
N ASP A 138 -3.04 28.07 3.62
CA ASP A 138 -2.67 29.31 4.30
C ASP A 138 -2.11 29.00 5.69
N GLN A 139 -0.92 29.54 5.98
CA GLN A 139 -0.20 29.30 7.23
C GLN A 139 0.06 30.59 8.00
N GLY A 140 0.12 30.47 9.33
CA GLY A 140 0.38 31.58 10.24
C GLY A 140 1.13 31.13 11.48
N VAL A 141 1.48 32.09 12.33
CA VAL A 141 2.20 31.84 13.58
C VAL A 141 1.43 32.47 14.74
N ALA A 142 1.37 31.77 15.87
CA ALA A 142 0.78 32.26 17.11
C ALA A 142 1.69 31.92 18.29
N THR A 143 1.69 32.78 19.32
CA THR A 143 2.35 32.50 20.60
C THR A 143 1.31 32.02 21.60
N VAL A 144 1.54 30.85 22.20
CA VAL A 144 0.65 30.25 23.20
C VAL A 144 1.41 29.96 24.49
N TYR A 145 0.71 29.97 25.64
CA TYR A 145 1.31 29.59 26.92
C TYR A 145 1.49 28.07 27.01
N GLY A 146 2.50 27.60 27.75
CA GLY A 146 2.83 26.17 27.88
C GLY A 146 1.77 25.29 28.53
N TRP A 147 0.76 25.88 29.19
CA TRP A 147 -0.40 25.17 29.77
C TRP A 147 -1.68 25.34 28.93
N SER A 148 -1.60 25.97 27.76
CA SER A 148 -2.76 26.14 26.89
C SER A 148 -3.17 24.81 26.26
N ARG A 149 -4.44 24.42 26.41
CA ARG A 149 -5.03 23.25 25.75
C ARG A 149 -6.38 23.62 25.16
N GLN A 150 -6.44 23.76 23.84
CA GLN A 150 -7.66 24.11 23.10
C GLN A 150 -8.47 22.86 22.74
N GLY A 151 -9.10 22.26 23.74
CA GLY A 151 -9.88 21.03 23.57
C GLY A 151 -9.05 19.76 23.35
N PRO A 152 -9.69 18.57 23.37
CA PRO A 152 -9.06 17.31 23.00
C PRO A 152 -8.97 17.12 21.48
N ILE A 153 -7.99 16.33 21.02
CA ILE A 153 -8.03 15.72 19.68
C ILE A 153 -9.13 14.64 19.64
N ARG A 154 -9.76 14.44 18.48
CA ARG A 154 -10.67 13.31 18.26
C ARG A 154 -9.84 12.04 18.02
N ALA A 155 -9.54 11.31 19.09
CA ALA A 155 -8.82 10.03 19.08
C ALA A 155 -9.73 8.86 19.52
N LEU A 156 -10.98 8.89 19.05
CA LEU A 156 -11.96 7.82 19.20
C LEU A 156 -12.54 7.56 17.80
N PRO A 157 -12.74 6.28 17.41
CA PRO A 157 -13.29 5.93 16.10
C PRO A 157 -14.68 6.54 15.86
#